data_AF-A0A222F179-F1
#
_entry.id   AF-A0A222F179-F1
#
_cell.length_a   1.000
_cell.length_b   1.000
_cell.length_c   1.000
_cell.angle_alpha   90.00
_cell.angle_beta   90.00
_cell.angle_gamma   90.00
#
_symmetry.space_group_name_H-M   'P 1'
#
loop_
_entity.id
_entity.type
_entity.pdbx_description
1 polymer ?
#
loop_
_entity_poly.entity_id
_entity_poly.type
_entity_poly.pdbx_seq_one_letter_code
_entity_poly.pdbx_strand_id
1 'polypeptide(L)'
;MQVPIHLKTGTGGRPVSAIAVFCKLLAPAVLTASLWSKLWLGGVAAGLLCLFALVLLVFGPRLLEGTGNRLNWARHVGFGEKIWLNRLFVPVPKDLNYRLTVLYLVFWTGVLVALWGGVATLPVLSISGLAVAYTAQIVCFGKLIHLYGLMKDKHPLYRFWAATAGNDNDSRAKQADPARRSA
;
A
#
# COMPACT_ATOMS: atom_id res chain seq x y z
N MET A 1 -32.16 23.31 -16.83
CA MET A 1 -30.91 22.79 -17.40
C MET A 1 -30.15 22.04 -16.31
N GLN A 2 -30.23 20.70 -16.31
CA GLN A 2 -29.38 19.87 -15.44
C GLN A 2 -28.02 19.75 -16.14
N VAL A 3 -26.99 20.32 -15.55
CA VAL A 3 -25.62 20.13 -16.03
C VAL A 3 -25.24 18.69 -15.71
N PRO A 4 -24.90 17.84 -16.70
CA PRO A 4 -24.39 16.52 -16.42
C PRO A 4 -23.03 16.69 -15.74
N ILE A 5 -22.99 16.49 -14.42
CA ILE A 5 -21.75 16.40 -13.66
C ILE A 5 -21.09 15.11 -14.11
N HIS A 6 -20.17 15.20 -15.08
CA HIS A 6 -19.21 14.15 -15.36
C HIS A 6 -18.32 14.01 -14.12
N LEU A 7 -18.77 13.21 -13.15
CA LEU A 7 -17.91 12.68 -12.12
C LEU A 7 -16.90 11.79 -12.83
N LYS A 8 -15.72 12.34 -13.15
CA LYS A 8 -14.54 11.56 -13.53
C LYS A 8 -14.44 10.46 -12.50
N THR A 9 -14.70 9.22 -12.91
CA THR A 9 -14.80 8.06 -12.02
C THR A 9 -13.56 8.03 -11.16
N GLY A 10 -13.70 8.49 -9.92
CA GLY A 10 -12.57 8.73 -9.06
C GLY A 10 -11.93 7.40 -8.74
N THR A 11 -10.71 7.18 -9.22
CA THR A 11 -9.84 6.05 -8.84
C THR A 11 -9.59 5.98 -7.32
N GLY A 12 -10.05 7.00 -6.56
CA GLY A 12 -9.99 7.08 -5.11
C GLY A 12 -10.58 5.86 -4.39
N GLY A 13 -11.68 5.29 -4.89
CA GLY A 13 -12.36 4.16 -4.23
C GLY A 13 -11.75 2.79 -4.46
N ARG A 14 -10.76 2.64 -5.36
CA ARG A 14 -10.16 1.33 -5.61
C ARG A 14 -9.28 0.91 -4.43
N PRO A 15 -9.55 -0.22 -3.76
CA PRO A 15 -8.67 -0.72 -2.71
C PRO A 15 -7.30 -1.02 -3.32
N VAL A 16 -6.23 -0.69 -2.60
CA VAL A 16 -4.88 -1.08 -3.00
C VAL A 16 -4.81 -2.61 -3.01
N SER A 17 -4.19 -3.17 -4.06
CA SER A 17 -3.97 -4.62 -4.15
C SER A 17 -3.10 -5.08 -2.98
N ALA A 18 -3.44 -6.22 -2.37
CA ALA A 18 -2.65 -6.79 -1.28
C ALA A 18 -1.18 -7.03 -1.71
N ILE A 19 -0.99 -7.38 -2.99
CA ILE A 19 0.33 -7.57 -3.62
C ILE A 19 1.17 -6.30 -3.52
N ALA A 20 0.59 -5.11 -3.69
CA ALA A 20 1.33 -3.85 -3.56
C ALA A 20 1.84 -3.62 -2.13
N VAL A 21 1.10 -4.05 -1.12
CA VAL A 21 1.54 -3.97 0.28
C VAL A 21 2.69 -4.95 0.54
N PHE A 22 2.62 -6.16 -0.02
CA PHE A 22 3.72 -7.12 0.06
C PHE A 22 4.98 -6.65 -0.69
N CYS A 23 4.85 -6.05 -1.87
CA CYS A 23 5.98 -5.47 -2.59
C CYS A 23 6.68 -4.39 -1.76
N LYS A 24 5.93 -3.53 -1.07
CA LYS A 24 6.50 -2.53 -0.15
C LYS A 24 7.26 -3.17 1.02
N LEU A 25 6.81 -4.33 1.49
CA LEU A 25 7.46 -5.06 2.59
C LEU A 25 8.69 -5.84 2.13
N LEU A 26 8.67 -6.37 0.91
CA LEU A 26 9.80 -7.08 0.33
C LEU A 26 10.89 -6.13 -0.19
N ALA A 27 10.53 -4.90 -0.59
CA ALA A 27 11.45 -3.96 -1.18
C ALA A 27 12.76 -3.75 -0.40
N PRO A 28 12.75 -3.39 0.90
CA PRO A 28 14.00 -3.15 1.62
C PRO A 28 14.87 -4.42 1.74
N ALA A 29 14.28 -5.60 1.94
CA ALA A 29 15.04 -6.85 1.97
C ALA A 29 15.65 -7.20 0.61
N VAL A 30 14.88 -7.11 -0.48
CA VAL A 30 15.37 -7.45 -1.82
C VAL A 30 16.47 -6.50 -2.28
N LEU A 31 16.35 -5.20 -1.99
CA LEU A 31 17.38 -4.22 -2.31
C LEU A 31 18.66 -4.47 -1.51
N THR A 32 18.54 -4.77 -0.21
CA THR A 32 19.70 -5.07 0.64
C THR A 32 20.38 -6.39 0.23
N ALA A 33 19.60 -7.41 -0.10
CA ALA A 33 20.11 -8.68 -0.61
C ALA A 33 20.81 -8.52 -1.96
N SER A 34 20.27 -7.68 -2.86
CA SER A 34 20.91 -7.38 -4.15
C SER A 34 22.28 -6.72 -3.98
N LEU A 35 22.44 -5.89 -2.94
CA LEU A 35 23.72 -5.27 -2.61
C LEU A 35 24.72 -6.27 -2.01
N TRP A 36 24.25 -7.28 -1.28
CA TRP A 36 25.11 -8.38 -0.81
C TRP A 36 25.68 -9.22 -1.95
N SER A 37 24.96 -9.34 -3.06
CA SER A 37 25.44 -10.00 -4.28
C SER A 37 26.71 -9.34 -4.88
N LYS A 38 27.08 -8.14 -4.40
CA LYS A 38 28.37 -7.49 -4.70
C LYS A 38 29.58 -8.37 -4.37
N LEU A 39 29.52 -9.16 -3.28
CA LEU A 39 30.63 -10.03 -2.89
C LEU A 39 30.94 -11.09 -3.95
N TRP A 40 29.94 -11.50 -4.75
CA TRP A 40 30.05 -12.60 -5.69
C TRP A 40 30.14 -12.14 -7.16
N LEU A 41 29.38 -11.11 -7.53
CA LEU A 41 29.18 -10.69 -8.93
C LEU A 41 29.93 -9.39 -9.31
N GLY A 42 30.56 -8.73 -8.33
CA GLY A 42 31.20 -7.43 -8.51
C GLY A 42 30.25 -6.23 -8.39
N GLY A 43 30.83 -5.03 -8.22
CA GLY A 43 30.08 -3.80 -7.91
C GLY A 43 29.05 -3.38 -8.95
N VAL A 44 29.39 -3.51 -10.24
CA VAL A 44 28.51 -3.10 -11.35
C VAL A 44 27.30 -4.03 -11.47
N ALA A 45 27.52 -5.35 -11.36
CA ALA A 45 26.44 -6.33 -11.44
C ALA A 45 25.46 -6.21 -10.26
N ALA A 46 25.96 -5.97 -9.06
CA ALA A 46 25.09 -5.71 -7.89
C ALA A 46 24.26 -4.44 -8.06
N GLY A 47 24.84 -3.37 -8.63
CA GLY A 47 24.11 -2.14 -8.96
C GLY A 47 22.98 -2.38 -9.97
N LEU A 48 23.25 -3.14 -11.05
CA LEU A 48 22.25 -3.51 -12.04
C LEU A 48 21.15 -4.40 -11.45
N LEU A 49 21.49 -5.34 -10.58
CA LEU A 49 20.53 -6.19 -9.89
C LEU A 49 19.62 -5.38 -8.98
N CYS A 50 20.18 -4.42 -8.24
CA CYS A 50 19.43 -3.49 -7.40
C CYS A 50 18.46 -2.63 -8.22
N LEU A 51 18.92 -2.11 -9.37
CA LEU A 51 18.07 -1.35 -10.30
C LEU A 51 16.93 -2.22 -10.85
N PHE A 52 17.25 -3.45 -11.27
CA PHE A 52 16.27 -4.39 -11.79
C PHE A 52 15.22 -4.75 -10.73
N ALA A 53 15.65 -5.02 -9.50
CA ALA A 53 14.76 -5.25 -8.36
C ALA A 53 13.83 -4.06 -8.11
N LEU A 54 14.36 -2.82 -8.15
CA LEU A 54 13.57 -1.60 -7.98
C LEU A 54 12.48 -1.50 -9.05
N VAL A 55 12.83 -1.70 -10.33
CA VAL A 55 11.87 -1.69 -11.44
C VAL A 55 10.80 -2.76 -11.22
N LEU A 56 11.20 -3.99 -10.88
CA LEU A 56 10.28 -5.09 -10.67
C LEU A 56 9.33 -4.84 -9.48
N LEU A 57 9.81 -4.23 -8.40
CA LEU A 57 8.99 -3.90 -7.23
C LEU A 57 8.01 -2.74 -7.48
N VAL A 58 8.38 -1.79 -8.34
CA VAL A 58 7.53 -0.64 -8.70
C VAL A 58 6.49 -1.03 -9.75
N PHE A 59 6.88 -1.80 -10.76
CA PHE A 59 6.00 -2.18 -11.88
C PHE A 59 5.26 -3.50 -11.64
N GLY A 60 5.84 -4.45 -10.90
CA GLY A 60 5.24 -5.74 -10.58
C GLY A 60 3.83 -5.66 -9.99
N PRO A 61 3.57 -4.83 -8.96
CA PRO A 61 2.22 -4.74 -8.41
C PRO A 61 1.22 -4.19 -9.43
N ARG A 62 1.62 -3.28 -10.33
CA ARG A 62 0.75 -2.72 -11.39
C ARG A 62 0.33 -3.77 -12.41
N LEU A 63 1.23 -4.71 -12.74
CA LEU A 63 0.94 -5.81 -13.65
C LEU A 63 0.02 -6.87 -13.01
N LEU A 64 -0.01 -6.95 -11.67
CA LEU A 64 -0.81 -7.90 -10.91
C LEU A 64 -2.05 -7.24 -10.25
N GLU A 65 -2.43 -6.03 -10.67
CA GLU A 65 -3.67 -5.35 -10.31
C GLU A 65 -4.89 -6.08 -10.90
N GLY A 66 -5.18 -7.27 -10.39
CA GLY A 66 -6.34 -8.06 -10.84
C GLY A 66 -6.42 -9.46 -10.23
N THR A 67 -5.30 -10.01 -9.75
CA THR A 67 -5.21 -11.43 -9.33
C THR A 67 -5.12 -11.62 -7.81
N GLY A 68 -5.08 -10.52 -7.04
CA GLY A 68 -4.87 -10.56 -5.60
C GLY A 68 -6.11 -10.94 -4.80
N ASN A 69 -6.04 -12.07 -4.08
CA ASN A 69 -7.02 -12.45 -3.08
C ASN A 69 -7.24 -11.30 -2.07
N ARG A 70 -8.51 -11.03 -1.72
CA ARG A 70 -8.93 -9.84 -0.95
C ARG A 70 -8.55 -9.97 0.53
N LEU A 71 -7.28 -9.80 0.87
CA LEU A 71 -6.87 -9.67 2.27
C LEU A 71 -7.44 -8.36 2.82
N ASN A 72 -8.44 -8.47 3.69
CA ASN A 72 -9.15 -7.33 4.26
C ASN A 72 -8.17 -6.34 4.91
N TRP A 73 -7.21 -6.83 5.69
CA TRP A 73 -6.22 -5.99 6.37
C TRP A 73 -5.38 -5.13 5.40
N ALA A 74 -4.88 -5.69 4.29
CA ALA A 74 -4.08 -4.95 3.32
C ALA A 74 -4.87 -3.83 2.63
N ARG A 75 -6.18 -4.02 2.43
CA ARG A 75 -7.08 -2.97 1.93
C ARG A 75 -7.20 -1.82 2.93
N HIS A 76 -7.30 -2.12 4.23
CA HIS A 76 -7.39 -1.10 5.28
C HIS A 76 -6.11 -0.27 5.37
N VAL A 77 -4.93 -0.91 5.23
CA VAL A 77 -3.64 -0.20 5.13
C VAL A 77 -3.63 0.75 3.93
N GLY A 78 -4.01 0.27 2.74
CA GLY A 78 -4.03 1.08 1.53
C GLY A 78 -5.02 2.25 1.59
N PHE A 79 -6.19 2.05 2.20
CA PHE A 79 -7.13 3.16 2.44
C PHE A 79 -6.59 4.15 3.45
N GLY A 80 -5.98 3.68 4.55
CA GLY A 80 -5.32 4.54 5.53
C GLY A 80 -4.22 5.40 4.90
N GLU A 81 -3.42 4.83 4.00
CA GLU A 81 -2.37 5.55 3.27
C GLU A 81 -2.96 6.64 2.37
N LYS A 82 -4.02 6.33 1.60
CA LYS A 82 -4.72 7.32 0.78
C LYS A 82 -5.29 8.46 1.62
N ILE A 83 -5.90 8.15 2.76
CA ILE A 83 -6.42 9.17 3.69
C ILE A 83 -5.29 10.04 4.23
N TRP A 84 -4.16 9.43 4.60
CA TRP A 84 -3.00 10.17 5.10
C TRP A 84 -2.32 11.03 4.04
N LEU A 85 -2.30 10.61 2.77
CA LEU A 85 -1.85 11.44 1.65
C LEU A 85 -2.83 12.58 1.38
N ASN A 86 -4.14 12.33 1.56
CA ASN A 86 -5.20 13.33 1.41
C ASN A 86 -5.34 14.27 2.63
N ARG A 87 -4.38 14.26 3.56
CA ARG A 87 -4.41 15.07 4.80
C ARG A 87 -4.46 16.58 4.56
N LEU A 88 -4.06 17.03 3.37
CA LEU A 88 -4.14 18.45 2.97
C LEU A 88 -5.58 18.88 2.68
N PHE A 89 -6.45 17.94 2.28
CA PHE A 89 -7.84 18.23 1.90
C PHE A 89 -8.84 17.81 3.00
N VAL A 90 -8.55 16.73 3.73
CA VAL A 90 -9.39 16.26 4.84
C VAL A 90 -8.58 16.29 6.13
N PRO A 91 -8.99 17.08 7.14
CA PRO A 91 -8.21 17.25 8.36
C PRO A 91 -8.12 15.95 9.14
N VAL A 92 -6.90 15.42 9.25
CA VAL A 92 -6.56 14.22 10.03
C VAL A 92 -6.20 14.62 11.47
N PRO A 93 -6.52 13.80 12.49
CA PRO A 93 -6.08 14.06 13.87
C PRO A 93 -4.57 14.34 13.95
N LYS A 94 -4.20 15.48 14.55
CA LYS A 94 -2.82 16.01 14.56
C LYS A 94 -1.82 15.02 15.18
N ASP A 95 -2.20 14.38 16.29
CA ASP A 95 -1.33 13.42 17.00
C ASP A 95 -0.99 12.20 16.14
N LEU A 96 -1.96 11.70 15.37
CA LEU A 96 -1.76 10.52 14.53
C LEU A 96 -0.94 10.86 13.29
N ASN A 97 -1.13 12.06 12.73
CA ASN A 97 -0.33 12.54 11.61
C ASN A 97 1.15 12.71 11.98
N TYR A 98 1.44 13.31 13.15
CA TYR A 98 2.82 13.45 13.64
C TYR A 98 3.49 12.08 13.82
N ARG A 99 2.82 11.15 14.51
CA ARG A 99 3.32 9.80 14.73
C ARG A 99 3.60 9.05 13.43
N LEU A 100 2.70 9.14 12.45
CA LEU A 100 2.89 8.53 11.12
C LEU A 100 4.09 9.14 10.39
N THR A 101 4.24 10.47 10.43
CA THR A 101 5.35 11.16 9.77
C THR A 101 6.70 10.77 10.38
N VAL A 102 6.78 10.71 11.72
CA VAL A 102 7.98 10.25 12.43
C VAL A 102 8.29 8.80 12.06
N LEU A 103 7.29 7.92 12.01
CA LEU A 103 7.50 6.52 11.61
C LEU A 103 7.98 6.38 10.17
N TYR A 104 7.47 7.18 9.25
CA TYR A 104 7.95 7.22 7.87
C TYR A 104 9.41 7.68 7.80
N LEU A 105 9.78 8.69 8.58
CA LEU A 105 11.17 9.14 8.68
C LEU A 105 12.07 8.02 9.24
N VAL A 106 11.67 7.38 10.33
CA VAL A 106 12.42 6.27 10.94
C VAL A 106 12.57 5.10 9.95
N PHE A 107 11.51 4.76 9.21
CA PHE A 107 11.55 3.76 8.16
C PHE A 107 12.59 4.12 7.09
N TRP A 108 12.53 5.33 6.52
CA TRP A 108 13.47 5.77 5.50
C TRP A 108 14.91 5.80 6.02
N THR A 109 15.14 6.23 7.27
CA THR A 109 16.47 6.18 7.87
C THR A 109 16.97 4.75 8.06
N GLY A 110 16.11 3.82 8.49
CA GLY A 110 16.47 2.41 8.62
C GLY A 110 16.84 1.77 7.28
N VAL A 111 16.08 2.09 6.23
CA VAL A 111 16.38 1.65 4.86
C VAL A 111 17.72 2.22 4.38
N LEU A 112 17.99 3.51 4.61
CA LEU A 112 19.27 4.12 4.24
C LEU A 112 20.44 3.46 4.97
N VAL A 113 20.31 3.18 6.27
CA VAL A 113 21.34 2.46 7.05
C VAL A 113 21.53 1.03 6.52
N ALA A 114 20.44 0.34 6.17
CA ALA A 114 20.52 -1.00 5.59
C ALA A 114 21.26 -1.01 4.24
N LEU A 115 20.93 -0.07 3.35
CA LEU A 115 21.60 0.08 2.06
C LEU A 115 23.08 0.45 2.22
N TRP A 116 23.39 1.35 3.16
CA TRP A 116 24.77 1.71 3.47
C TRP A 116 25.56 0.51 3.97
N GLY A 117 24.99 -0.28 4.88
CA GLY A 117 25.56 -1.54 5.35
C GLY A 117 25.83 -2.51 4.19
N GLY A 118 24.90 -2.61 3.23
CA GLY A 118 25.05 -3.45 2.05
C GLY A 118 26.20 -3.01 1.14
N VAL A 119 26.31 -1.70 0.87
CA VAL A 119 27.40 -1.13 0.04
C VAL A 119 28.76 -1.29 0.71
N ALA A 120 28.82 -1.06 2.02
CA ALA A 120 30.02 -1.17 2.85
C ALA A 120 30.35 -2.63 3.24
N THR A 121 29.58 -3.61 2.76
CA THR A 121 29.77 -5.05 3.05
C THR A 121 29.80 -5.37 4.55
N LEU A 122 29.04 -4.60 5.34
CA LEU A 122 28.87 -4.74 6.78
C LEU A 122 27.53 -5.43 7.07
N PRO A 123 27.50 -6.76 7.25
CA PRO A 123 26.25 -7.50 7.40
C PRO A 123 25.49 -7.10 8.67
N VAL A 124 26.19 -6.82 9.76
CA VAL A 124 25.60 -6.39 11.04
C VAL A 124 24.87 -5.05 10.90
N LEU A 125 25.47 -4.09 10.17
CA LEU A 125 24.86 -2.79 9.92
C LEU A 125 23.64 -2.91 8.98
N SER A 126 23.74 -3.80 7.99
CA SER A 126 22.63 -4.09 7.07
C SER A 126 21.41 -4.67 7.81
N ILE A 127 21.65 -5.69 8.65
CA ILE A 127 20.60 -6.40 9.39
C ILE A 127 19.96 -5.50 10.44
N SER A 128 20.75 -4.72 11.17
CA SER A 128 20.22 -3.77 12.16
C SER A 128 19.38 -2.67 11.51
N GLY A 129 19.83 -2.10 10.37
CA GLY A 129 19.04 -1.15 9.58
C GLY A 129 17.72 -1.77 9.08
N LEU A 130 17.76 -3.00 8.56
CA LEU A 130 16.56 -3.74 8.16
C LEU A 130 15.61 -3.98 9.32
N ALA A 131 16.12 -4.38 10.48
CA ALA A 131 15.30 -4.61 11.67
C ALA A 131 14.53 -3.34 12.06
N VAL A 132 15.23 -2.19 12.12
CA VAL A 132 14.60 -0.89 12.41
C VAL A 132 13.55 -0.53 11.36
N ALA A 133 13.86 -0.70 10.07
CA ALA A 133 12.91 -0.44 8.99
C ALA A 133 11.66 -1.33 9.11
N TYR A 134 11.83 -2.63 9.34
CA TYR A 134 10.71 -3.56 9.48
C TYR A 134 9.85 -3.27 10.70
N THR A 135 10.45 -2.96 11.85
CA THR A 135 9.70 -2.58 13.04
C THR A 135 8.90 -1.30 12.80
N ALA A 136 9.51 -0.27 12.21
CA ALA A 136 8.83 0.98 11.89
C ALA A 136 7.66 0.75 10.90
N GLN A 137 7.87 -0.09 9.89
CA GLN A 137 6.86 -0.40 8.88
C GLN A 137 5.65 -1.15 9.46
N ILE A 138 5.87 -2.16 10.30
CA ILE A 138 4.79 -2.90 10.95
C ILE A 138 3.95 -1.97 11.83
N VAL A 139 4.59 -1.12 12.64
CA VAL A 139 3.88 -0.16 13.48
C VAL A 139 3.15 0.87 12.61
N CYS A 140 3.71 1.27 11.46
CA CYS A 140 3.07 2.19 10.51
C CYS A 140 1.77 1.60 9.98
N PHE A 141 1.79 0.33 9.57
CA PHE A 141 0.59 -0.37 9.10
C PHE A 141 -0.50 -0.43 10.17
N GLY A 142 -0.14 -0.72 11.43
CA GLY A 142 -1.09 -0.65 12.54
C GLY A 142 -1.72 0.75 12.71
N LYS A 143 -0.92 1.82 12.61
CA LYS A 143 -1.42 3.19 12.72
C LYS A 143 -2.29 3.60 11.52
N LEU A 144 -1.98 3.14 10.31
CA LEU A 144 -2.79 3.40 9.11
C LEU A 144 -4.16 2.72 9.18
N ILE A 145 -4.23 1.51 9.71
CA ILE A 145 -5.50 0.80 9.92
C ILE A 145 -6.35 1.51 10.97
N HIS A 146 -5.72 1.94 12.07
CA HIS A 146 -6.39 2.71 13.09
C HIS A 146 -6.91 4.05 12.53
N LEU A 147 -6.11 4.74 11.71
CA LEU A 147 -6.52 5.96 11.02
C LEU A 147 -7.74 5.72 10.13
N TYR A 148 -7.73 4.63 9.35
CA TYR A 148 -8.87 4.26 8.51
C TYR A 148 -10.13 4.01 9.33
N GLY A 149 -10.04 3.27 10.45
CA GLY A 149 -11.17 3.03 11.35
C GLY A 149 -11.78 4.33 11.87
N LEU A 150 -10.95 5.26 12.37
CA LEU A 150 -11.41 6.56 12.88
C LEU A 150 -12.06 7.44 11.80
N MET A 151 -11.57 7.36 10.57
CA MET A 151 -12.03 8.24 9.47
C MET A 151 -13.23 7.68 8.73
N LYS A 152 -13.40 6.35 8.70
CA LYS A 152 -14.56 5.67 8.11
C LYS A 152 -15.87 6.16 8.73
N ASP A 153 -15.87 6.39 10.04
CA ASP A 153 -17.08 6.77 10.78
C ASP A 153 -17.30 8.29 10.82
N LYS A 154 -16.24 9.09 10.62
CA LYS A 154 -16.29 10.56 10.72
C LYS A 154 -16.69 11.27 9.43
N HIS A 155 -16.47 10.68 8.25
CA HIS A 155 -16.74 11.37 6.99
C HIS A 155 -17.48 10.50 5.97
N PRO A 156 -18.59 10.97 5.38
CA PRO A 156 -19.44 10.18 4.48
C PRO A 156 -18.70 9.68 3.23
N LEU A 157 -17.69 10.44 2.75
CA LEU A 157 -16.87 10.07 1.59
C LEU A 157 -16.13 8.72 1.77
N TYR A 158 -15.70 8.40 2.99
CA TYR A 158 -14.95 7.17 3.27
C TYR A 158 -15.86 5.98 3.59
N ARG A 159 -17.13 6.22 3.95
CA ARG A 159 -18.12 5.18 4.21
C ARG A 159 -18.39 4.30 2.99
N PHE A 160 -18.40 4.91 1.80
CA PHE A 160 -18.67 4.22 0.55
C PHE A 160 -17.45 3.51 -0.06
N TRP A 161 -16.24 3.71 0.47
CA TRP A 161 -15.05 2.99 -0.01
C TRP A 161 -15.03 1.51 0.40
N ALA A 162 -15.73 1.16 1.48
CA ALA A 162 -15.94 -0.23 1.89
C ALA A 162 -17.17 -0.87 1.23
N ALA A 163 -18.08 -0.07 0.66
CA ALA A 163 -19.29 -0.57 0.03
C ALA A 163 -18.94 -1.15 -1.34
N THR A 164 -19.22 -2.45 -1.53
CA THR A 164 -19.24 -3.02 -2.87
C THR A 164 -20.44 -2.42 -3.59
N ALA A 165 -20.26 -1.88 -4.80
CA ALA A 165 -21.37 -1.40 -5.60
C ALA A 165 -22.32 -2.58 -5.87
N GLY A 166 -23.48 -2.59 -5.21
CA GLY A 166 -24.57 -3.51 -5.53
C GLY A 166 -25.13 -3.11 -6.88
N ASN A 167 -25.08 -4.02 -7.86
CA ASN A 167 -25.75 -3.81 -9.12
C ASN A 167 -27.25 -4.07 -8.92
N ASP A 168 -28.02 -3.02 -8.62
CA ASP A 168 -29.47 -3.14 -8.44
C ASP A 168 -30.21 -3.60 -9.72
N ASN A 169 -29.53 -3.59 -10.88
CA ASN A 169 -30.07 -4.18 -12.11
C ASN A 169 -30.28 -5.69 -12.00
N ASP A 170 -29.46 -6.43 -11.25
CA ASP A 170 -29.62 -7.88 -11.10
C ASP A 170 -30.87 -8.24 -10.27
N SER A 171 -31.19 -7.40 -9.28
CA SER A 171 -32.38 -7.51 -8.45
C SER A 171 -33.65 -7.24 -9.25
N ARG A 172 -33.61 -6.23 -10.14
CA ARG A 172 -34.74 -5.84 -11.00
C ARG A 172 -34.99 -6.84 -12.13
N ALA A 173 -33.92 -7.41 -12.71
CA ALA A 173 -34.02 -8.48 -13.71
C ALA A 173 -34.65 -9.75 -13.13
N LYS A 174 -34.30 -10.14 -11.89
CA LYS A 174 -34.95 -11.27 -11.18
C LYS A 174 -36.41 -11.01 -10.80
N GLN A 175 -36.83 -9.74 -10.68
CA GLN A 175 -38.22 -9.38 -10.38
C GLN A 175 -39.08 -9.25 -11.65
N ALA A 176 -38.48 -8.89 -12.79
CA ALA A 176 -39.17 -8.75 -14.07
C ALA A 176 -39.45 -10.09 -14.77
N ASP A 177 -38.76 -11.17 -14.40
CA ASP A 177 -38.95 -12.51 -14.96
C ASP A 177 -39.58 -13.48 -13.92
N PRO A 178 -40.91 -13.69 -13.94
CA PRO A 178 -41.59 -14.60 -13.02
C PRO A 178 -41.28 -16.09 -13.29
N ALA A 179 -40.72 -16.46 -14.45
CA ALA A 179 -40.39 -17.85 -14.78
C ALA A 179 -39.12 -18.36 -14.06
N ARG A 180 -38.28 -17.45 -13.53
CA ARG A 180 -37.04 -17.78 -12.81
C ARG A 180 -37.20 -17.97 -11.30
N ARG A 181 -38.43 -17.88 -10.77
CA ARG A 181 -38.72 -18.01 -9.32
C ARG A 181 -38.96 -19.45 -8.84
N SER A 182 -39.14 -20.41 -9.74
CA SER A 182 -39.62 -21.76 -9.42
C SER A 182 -38.67 -22.90 -9.81
N ALA A 183 -37.37 -22.61 -9.97
CA ALA A 183 -36.31 -23.62 -10.11
C ALA A 183 -35.22 -23.35 -9.06
#